data_AF-A0A4R6WDU4-F1
#
_entry.id   AF-A0A4R6WDU4-F1
#
_cell.length_a   1.000
_cell.length_b   1.000
_cell.length_c   1.000
_cell.angle_alpha   90.00
_cell.angle_beta   90.00
_cell.angle_gamma   90.00
#
_symmetry.space_group_name_H-M   'P 1'
#
loop_
_entity.id
_entity.type
_entity.pdbx_description
1 polymer ?
#
loop_
_entity_poly.entity_id
_entity_poly.type
_entity_poly.pdbx_seq_one_letter_code
_entity_poly.pdbx_strand_id
1 'polypeptide(L)'
;MRISLISSLFFTLVFLSFKGIAQSKIPYLNVSDMSVEQVYDHLKSFLLDNDYFVNSMDSNQAFVQVKINPTGKSIFKRAVRNTINFFVVPNGDTGSKIRLQINSEILDWNGNVGNSSHYYKDSGILKAESSEYDDIISRLKDFYDQL
;
A
#
# COMPACT_ATOMS: atom_id res chain seq x y z
N MET A 1 -12.74 -41.46 -36.97
CA MET A 1 -13.23 -40.73 -35.77
C MET A 1 -12.31 -40.97 -34.57
N ARG A 2 -11.05 -40.47 -34.59
CA ARG A 2 -10.10 -40.58 -33.44
C ARG A 2 -9.18 -39.36 -33.26
N ILE A 3 -9.07 -38.49 -34.26
CA ILE A 3 -8.16 -37.31 -34.24
C ILE A 3 -8.80 -36.09 -33.54
N SER A 4 -10.14 -36.02 -33.49
CA SER A 4 -10.89 -34.90 -32.90
C SER A 4 -10.80 -34.79 -31.37
N LEU A 5 -10.54 -35.91 -30.66
CA LEU A 5 -10.51 -35.92 -29.19
C LEU A 5 -9.16 -35.45 -28.63
N ILE A 6 -8.06 -35.71 -29.34
CA ILE A 6 -6.69 -35.34 -28.91
C ILE A 6 -6.47 -33.83 -29.09
N SER A 7 -6.99 -33.25 -30.17
CA SER A 7 -6.95 -31.81 -30.43
C SER A 7 -7.73 -31.00 -29.39
N SER A 8 -8.86 -31.52 -28.90
CA SER A 8 -9.67 -30.85 -27.89
C SER A 8 -9.01 -30.89 -26.50
N LEU A 9 -8.31 -31.98 -26.15
CA LEU A 9 -7.64 -32.12 -24.86
C LEU A 9 -6.42 -31.18 -24.73
N PHE A 10 -5.70 -30.95 -25.84
CA PHE A 10 -4.56 -30.05 -25.89
C PHE A 10 -4.97 -28.59 -25.69
N PHE A 11 -6.13 -28.18 -26.21
CA PHE A 11 -6.63 -26.81 -26.07
C PHE A 11 -7.08 -26.49 -24.63
N THR A 12 -7.62 -27.46 -23.90
CA THR A 12 -8.01 -27.28 -22.49
C THR A 12 -6.82 -27.21 -21.54
N LEU A 13 -5.73 -27.94 -21.85
CA LEU A 13 -4.51 -27.96 -21.02
C LEU A 13 -3.71 -26.66 -21.07
N VAL A 14 -3.71 -25.95 -22.22
CA VAL A 14 -3.00 -24.66 -22.36
C VAL A 14 -3.69 -23.52 -21.57
N PHE A 15 -5.01 -23.59 -21.35
CA PHE A 15 -5.73 -22.58 -20.57
C PHE A 15 -5.64 -22.77 -19.05
N LEU A 16 -5.27 -23.96 -18.57
CA LEU A 16 -5.14 -24.24 -17.14
C LEU A 16 -3.78 -23.82 -16.54
N SER A 17 -2.79 -23.46 -17.37
CA SER A 17 -1.44 -23.11 -16.91
C SER A 17 -1.28 -21.66 -16.43
N PHE A 18 -2.28 -20.79 -16.59
CA PHE A 18 -2.20 -19.38 -16.19
C PHE A 18 -2.95 -19.07 -14.89
N LYS A 19 -2.88 -19.96 -13.90
CA LYS A 19 -3.10 -19.57 -12.50
C LYS A 19 -1.76 -19.47 -11.79
N GLY A 20 -0.92 -18.56 -12.28
CA GLY A 20 0.12 -17.99 -11.44
C GLY A 20 -0.57 -17.38 -10.23
N ILE A 21 -0.32 -17.94 -9.05
CA ILE A 21 -0.66 -17.28 -7.79
C ILE A 21 0.13 -15.99 -7.83
N ALA A 22 -0.51 -14.89 -8.24
CA ALA A 22 0.04 -13.56 -8.12
C ALA A 22 0.12 -13.29 -6.61
N GLN A 23 1.21 -13.72 -6.00
CA GLN A 23 1.57 -13.28 -4.67
C GLN A 23 1.83 -11.78 -4.81
N SER A 24 0.81 -10.98 -4.46
CA SER A 24 0.90 -9.53 -4.39
C SER A 24 2.19 -9.18 -3.65
N LYS A 25 3.16 -8.65 -4.40
CA LYS A 25 4.43 -8.24 -3.84
C LYS A 25 4.13 -6.99 -3.03
N ILE A 26 4.22 -7.08 -1.71
CA ILE A 26 4.03 -5.92 -0.82
C ILE A 26 4.94 -4.79 -1.34
N PRO A 27 4.40 -3.61 -1.69
CA PRO A 27 5.20 -2.53 -2.24
C PRO A 27 6.28 -2.07 -1.24
N TYR A 28 7.47 -1.77 -1.76
CA TYR A 28 8.62 -1.39 -0.96
C TYR A 28 9.60 -0.48 -1.70
N LEU A 29 10.39 0.26 -0.91
CA LEU A 29 11.59 0.97 -1.35
C LEU A 29 12.83 0.30 -0.73
N ASN A 30 13.83 -0.01 -1.54
CA ASN A 30 15.15 -0.38 -1.04
C ASN A 30 15.98 0.87 -0.80
N VAL A 31 16.66 0.94 0.34
CA VAL A 31 17.62 1.99 0.68
C VAL A 31 18.96 1.32 0.94
N SER A 32 19.93 1.56 0.06
CA SER A 32 21.27 0.98 0.17
C SER A 32 22.11 1.76 1.19
N ASP A 33 23.09 1.09 1.79
CA ASP A 33 24.15 1.71 2.61
C ASP A 33 23.64 2.54 3.81
N MET A 34 22.45 2.19 4.33
CA MET A 34 21.88 2.77 5.54
C MET A 34 21.29 1.69 6.43
N SER A 35 21.56 1.80 7.74
CA SER A 35 20.98 0.92 8.75
C SER A 35 19.47 1.16 8.91
N VAL A 36 18.79 0.18 9.53
CA VAL A 36 17.34 0.29 9.81
C VAL A 36 17.04 1.52 10.67
N GLU A 37 17.91 1.82 11.63
CA GLU A 37 17.77 2.99 12.52
C GLU A 37 17.88 4.30 11.74
N GLN A 38 18.91 4.43 10.89
CA GLN A 38 19.09 5.63 10.04
C GLN A 38 17.89 5.85 9.12
N VAL A 39 17.45 4.79 8.42
CA VAL A 39 16.28 4.88 7.54
C VAL A 39 15.02 5.17 8.34
N TYR A 40 14.83 4.60 9.53
CA TYR A 40 13.67 4.90 10.34
C TYR A 40 13.65 6.35 10.84
N ASP A 41 14.81 6.92 11.19
CA ASP A 41 14.95 8.32 11.57
C ASP A 41 14.63 9.27 10.41
N HIS A 42 15.22 9.01 9.24
CA HIS A 42 14.94 9.79 8.03
C HIS A 42 13.48 9.66 7.57
N LEU A 43 12.85 8.50 7.73
CA LEU A 43 11.44 8.30 7.46
C LEU A 43 10.56 9.18 8.36
N LYS A 44 10.88 9.30 9.65
CA LYS A 44 10.14 10.20 10.56
C LYS A 44 10.25 11.65 10.10
N SER A 45 11.44 12.11 9.72
CA SER A 45 11.63 13.46 9.17
C SER A 45 10.79 13.66 7.91
N PHE A 46 10.88 12.74 6.94
CA PHE A 46 10.06 12.78 5.73
C PHE A 46 8.56 12.91 6.04
N LEU A 47 8.05 12.13 6.98
CA LEU A 47 6.63 12.16 7.33
C LEU A 47 6.21 13.49 7.95
N LEU A 48 7.04 14.07 8.83
CA LEU A 48 6.78 15.35 9.47
C LEU A 48 6.88 16.52 8.47
N ASP A 49 7.89 16.52 7.60
CA ASP A 49 8.12 17.57 6.60
C ASP A 49 7.06 17.60 5.51
N ASN A 50 6.30 16.51 5.36
CA ASN A 50 5.23 16.36 4.37
C ASN A 50 3.82 16.35 4.99
N ASP A 51 3.67 16.86 6.22
CA ASP A 51 2.40 17.03 6.94
C ASP A 51 1.59 15.73 7.13
N TYR A 52 2.25 14.56 7.21
CA TYR A 52 1.57 13.31 7.53
C TYR A 52 1.16 13.29 9.01
N PHE A 53 -0.10 12.95 9.28
CA PHE A 53 -0.56 12.80 10.66
C PHE A 53 -0.13 11.46 11.23
N VAL A 54 0.89 11.46 12.09
CA VAL A 54 1.37 10.25 12.76
C VAL A 54 0.34 9.77 13.79
N ASN A 55 -0.18 8.56 13.57
CA ASN A 55 -1.21 7.95 14.42
C ASN A 55 -0.61 7.01 15.47
N SER A 56 0.48 6.31 15.15
CA SER A 56 1.16 5.38 16.05
C SER A 56 2.61 5.17 15.61
N MET A 57 3.50 4.87 16.56
CA MET A 57 4.91 4.54 16.31
C MET A 57 5.37 3.45 17.29
N ASP A 58 6.23 2.56 16.82
CA ASP A 58 6.97 1.60 17.64
C ASP A 58 8.42 1.53 17.15
N SER A 59 9.32 2.17 17.88
CA SER A 59 10.75 2.23 17.54
C SER A 59 11.45 0.87 17.63
N ASN A 60 10.98 -0.05 18.48
CA ASN A 60 11.58 -1.39 18.59
C ASN A 60 11.33 -2.23 17.33
N GLN A 61 10.21 -1.95 16.64
CA GLN A 61 9.84 -2.62 15.39
C GLN A 61 10.13 -1.76 14.15
N ALA A 62 10.73 -0.57 14.32
CA ALA A 62 10.92 0.42 13.27
C ALA A 62 9.63 0.64 12.43
N PHE A 63 8.53 0.82 13.16
CA PHE A 63 7.19 0.90 12.62
C PHE A 63 6.59 2.29 12.86
N VAL A 64 5.98 2.86 11.83
CA VAL A 64 5.17 4.08 11.95
C VAL A 64 3.89 3.95 11.14
N GLN A 65 2.78 4.30 11.77
CA GLN A 65 1.48 4.42 11.13
C GLN A 65 1.10 5.88 11.01
N VAL A 66 0.66 6.28 9.82
CA VAL A 66 0.14 7.61 9.55
C VAL A 66 -1.25 7.54 8.94
N LYS A 67 -1.99 8.64 9.06
CA LYS A 67 -3.26 8.84 8.38
C LYS A 67 -3.09 9.92 7.33
N ILE A 68 -3.54 9.63 6.11
CA ILE A 68 -3.75 10.65 5.09
C ILE A 68 -5.19 11.16 5.25
N ASN A 69 -5.30 12.44 5.55
CA ASN A 69 -6.59 13.11 5.50
C ASN A 69 -7.02 13.29 4.04
N PRO A 70 -8.30 13.07 3.69
CA PRO A 70 -8.78 13.29 2.34
C PRO A 70 -8.51 14.74 1.90
N THR A 71 -7.57 14.92 0.98
CA THR A 71 -7.34 16.18 0.28
C THR A 71 -8.37 16.31 -0.83
N GLY A 72 -9.31 17.26 -0.67
CA GLY A 72 -10.26 17.65 -1.71
C GLY A 72 -11.65 17.03 -1.57
N LYS A 73 -12.60 17.85 -1.11
CA LYS A 73 -14.05 17.58 -1.23
C LYS A 73 -14.45 17.73 -2.70
N SER A 74 -14.23 16.70 -3.52
CA SER A 74 -15.02 16.57 -4.74
C SER A 74 -16.40 16.08 -4.33
N ILE A 75 -17.44 16.89 -4.54
CA ILE A 75 -18.84 16.54 -4.23
C ILE A 75 -19.34 15.25 -4.93
N PHE A 76 -18.57 14.74 -5.90
CA PHE A 76 -18.88 13.52 -6.66
C PHE A 76 -18.09 12.28 -6.21
N LYS A 77 -17.03 12.43 -5.40
CA LYS A 77 -16.25 11.29 -4.91
C LYS A 77 -16.57 11.06 -3.43
N ARG A 78 -16.82 9.79 -3.06
CA ARG A 78 -16.96 9.42 -1.65
C ARG A 78 -15.66 9.81 -0.94
N ALA A 79 -15.77 10.40 0.25
CA ALA A 79 -14.60 10.70 1.05
C ALA A 79 -13.89 9.38 1.41
N VAL A 80 -12.60 9.30 1.12
CA VAL A 80 -11.74 8.16 1.42
C VAL A 80 -10.74 8.59 2.47
N ARG A 81 -10.52 7.73 3.46
CA ARG A 81 -9.46 7.90 4.45
C ARG A 81 -8.48 6.74 4.30
N ASN A 82 -7.21 7.08 4.11
CA ASN A 82 -6.16 6.08 4.02
C ASN A 82 -5.33 6.09 5.30
N THR A 83 -5.06 4.90 5.82
CA THR A 83 -4.07 4.69 6.87
C THR A 83 -2.90 3.93 6.26
N ILE A 84 -1.68 4.45 6.43
CA ILE A 84 -0.47 3.84 5.89
C ILE A 84 0.36 3.32 7.04
N ASN A 85 0.75 2.06 6.93
CA ASN A 85 1.73 1.42 7.79
C ASN A 85 3.07 1.38 7.06
N PHE A 86 4.11 1.93 7.69
CA PHE A 86 5.49 1.79 7.23
C PHE A 86 6.25 0.87 8.17
N PHE A 87 7.05 -0.02 7.59
CA PHE A 87 7.96 -0.90 8.31
C PHE A 87 9.35 -0.75 7.70
N VAL A 88 10.35 -0.43 8.51
CA VAL A 88 11.74 -0.46 8.06
C VAL A 88 12.37 -1.77 8.50
N VAL A 89 12.88 -2.55 7.55
CA VAL A 89 13.46 -3.86 7.80
C VAL A 89 14.83 -4.00 7.15
N PRO A 90 15.72 -4.88 7.65
CA PRO A 90 17.00 -5.14 7.00
C PRO A 90 16.83 -5.65 5.57
N ASN A 91 17.77 -5.31 4.71
CA ASN A 91 17.83 -5.75 3.32
C ASN A 91 19.27 -6.07 2.92
N GLY A 92 19.71 -7.28 3.25
CA GLY A 92 21.11 -7.69 3.12
C GLY A 92 21.96 -7.16 4.28
N ASP A 93 23.27 -7.07 4.05
CA ASP A 93 24.24 -6.76 5.11
C ASP A 93 24.38 -5.26 5.39
N THR A 94 24.25 -4.41 4.36
CA THR A 94 24.46 -2.96 4.47
C THR A 94 23.23 -2.13 4.13
N GLY A 95 22.14 -2.76 3.70
CA GLY A 95 20.94 -2.08 3.23
C GLY A 95 19.73 -2.27 4.13
N SER A 96 18.76 -1.39 3.94
CA SER A 96 17.44 -1.43 4.57
C SER A 96 16.34 -1.35 3.52
N LYS A 97 15.10 -1.62 3.95
CA LYS A 97 13.92 -1.60 3.08
C LYS A 97 12.73 -1.05 3.82
N ILE A 98 12.04 -0.11 3.20
CA ILE A 98 10.79 0.45 3.69
C ILE A 98 9.65 -0.29 3.01
N ARG A 99 8.87 -1.06 3.76
CA ARG A 99 7.64 -1.72 3.28
C ARG A 99 6.43 -0.88 3.64
N LEU A 100 5.44 -0.86 2.75
CA LEU A 100 4.23 -0.08 2.91
C LEU A 100 2.99 -0.97 2.86
N GLN A 101 1.99 -0.64 3.67
CA GLN A 101 0.64 -1.19 3.55
C GLN A 101 -0.39 -0.09 3.75
N ILE A 102 -1.27 0.09 2.78
CA ILE A 102 -2.31 1.13 2.80
C ILE A 102 -3.66 0.47 3.05
N ASN A 103 -4.31 0.81 4.15
CA ASN A 103 -5.71 0.46 4.42
C ASN A 103 -6.61 1.63 4.00
N SER A 104 -7.67 1.34 3.26
CA SER A 104 -8.63 2.34 2.81
C SER A 104 -9.95 2.21 3.55
N GLU A 105 -10.47 3.32 4.06
CA GLU A 105 -11.81 3.42 4.62
C GLU A 105 -12.65 4.36 3.74
N ILE A 106 -13.85 3.95 3.36
CA ILE A 106 -14.75 4.75 2.50
C ILE A 106 -15.90 5.26 3.37
N LEU A 107 -16.24 6.54 3.22
CA LEU A 107 -17.42 7.12 3.85
C LEU A 107 -18.67 6.45 3.30
N ASP A 108 -19.39 5.77 4.18
CA ASP A 108 -20.65 5.11 3.89
C ASP A 108 -21.80 5.88 4.53
N TRP A 109 -22.97 5.82 3.87
CA TRP A 109 -24.18 6.46 4.33
C TRP A 109 -25.21 5.39 4.67
N ASN A 110 -25.70 5.42 5.91
CA ASN A 110 -26.78 4.55 6.33
C ASN A 110 -27.88 5.38 7.02
N GLY A 111 -29.11 5.26 6.53
CA GLY A 111 -30.30 5.88 7.11
C GLY A 111 -31.38 6.21 6.08
N ASN A 112 -32.53 6.70 6.56
CA ASN A 112 -33.56 7.33 5.73
C ASN A 112 -33.39 8.86 5.78
N VAL A 113 -34.00 9.58 4.82
CA VAL A 113 -34.05 11.05 4.83
C VAL A 113 -34.64 11.52 6.17
N GLY A 114 -33.82 12.19 7.00
CA GLY A 114 -34.18 12.65 8.35
C GLY A 114 -33.41 12.02 9.51
N ASN A 115 -32.73 10.87 9.30
CA ASN A 115 -31.87 10.20 10.30
C ASN A 115 -30.63 9.59 9.62
N SER A 116 -29.82 10.42 8.96
CA SER A 116 -28.59 9.95 8.32
C SER A 116 -27.46 9.78 9.33
N SER A 117 -26.89 8.58 9.40
CA SER A 117 -25.59 8.33 10.05
C SER A 117 -24.50 8.21 9.00
N HIS A 118 -23.35 8.81 9.27
CA HIS A 118 -22.16 8.70 8.43
C HIS A 118 -21.09 7.96 9.23
N TYR A 119 -20.52 6.91 8.66
CA TYR A 119 -19.39 6.20 9.24
C TYR A 119 -18.38 5.83 8.15
N TYR A 120 -17.12 5.67 8.55
CA TYR A 120 -16.10 5.14 7.67
C TYR A 120 -16.15 3.62 7.71
N LYS A 121 -16.39 3.01 6.56
CA LYS A 121 -16.40 1.56 6.39
C LYS A 121 -15.03 1.11 5.93
N ASP A 122 -14.43 0.17 6.66
CA ASP A 122 -13.19 -0.48 6.25
C ASP A 122 -13.40 -1.16 4.89
N SER A 123 -12.62 -0.74 3.91
CA SER A 123 -12.61 -1.29 2.55
C SER A 123 -11.43 -2.25 2.34
N GLY A 124 -10.60 -2.43 3.37
CA GLY A 124 -9.46 -3.31 3.38
C GLY A 124 -8.20 -2.69 2.78
N ILE A 125 -7.21 -3.56 2.60
CA ILE A 125 -5.88 -3.20 2.10
C ILE A 125 -5.95 -2.96 0.60
N LEU A 126 -5.41 -1.82 0.15
CA LEU A 126 -5.27 -1.51 -1.26
C LEU A 126 -4.37 -2.54 -1.94
N LYS A 127 -4.69 -2.87 -3.20
CA LYS A 127 -3.87 -3.77 -4.01
C LYS A 127 -2.50 -3.15 -4.27
N ALA A 128 -1.47 -3.98 -4.44
CA ALA A 128 -0.10 -3.52 -4.63
C ALA A 128 0.07 -2.63 -5.89
N GLU A 129 -0.80 -2.80 -6.89
CA GLU A 129 -0.78 -2.06 -8.15
C GLU A 129 -1.56 -0.74 -8.10
N SER A 130 -2.01 -0.30 -6.91
CA SER A 130 -2.71 0.97 -6.72
C SER A 130 -1.73 2.14 -6.88
N SER A 131 -2.12 3.17 -7.63
CA SER A 131 -1.29 4.37 -7.85
C SER A 131 -0.86 5.07 -6.56
N GLU A 132 -1.63 4.92 -5.48
CA GLU A 132 -1.29 5.45 -4.16
C GLU A 132 0.03 4.88 -3.62
N TYR A 133 0.36 3.62 -3.93
CA TYR A 133 1.67 3.07 -3.57
C TYR A 133 2.80 3.70 -4.38
N ASP A 134 2.61 3.84 -5.70
CA ASP A 134 3.60 4.42 -6.60
C ASP A 134 3.93 5.87 -6.21
N ASP A 135 2.90 6.67 -5.91
CA ASP A 135 3.05 8.07 -5.50
C ASP A 135 3.88 8.20 -4.22
N ILE A 136 3.61 7.38 -3.20
CA ILE A 136 4.34 7.42 -1.92
C ILE A 136 5.77 6.91 -2.11
N ILE A 137 5.95 5.82 -2.86
CA ILE A 137 7.28 5.24 -3.13
C ILE A 137 8.14 6.23 -3.92
N SER A 138 7.58 6.91 -4.92
CA SER A 138 8.31 7.93 -5.69
C SER A 138 8.79 9.06 -4.79
N ARG A 139 7.90 9.60 -3.94
CA ARG A 139 8.26 10.70 -3.01
C ARG A 139 9.30 10.29 -1.98
N LEU A 140 9.19 9.07 -1.45
CA LEU A 140 10.22 8.52 -0.57
C LEU A 140 11.54 8.41 -1.31
N LYS A 141 11.53 7.85 -2.52
CA LYS A 141 12.75 7.70 -3.33
C LYS A 141 13.41 9.07 -3.57
N ASP A 142 12.65 10.06 -4.00
CA ASP A 142 13.16 11.41 -4.25
C ASP A 142 13.79 12.04 -3.00
N PHE A 143 13.20 11.80 -1.82
CA PHE A 143 13.75 12.25 -0.55
C PHE A 143 15.06 11.53 -0.18
N TYR A 144 15.10 10.20 -0.27
CA TYR A 144 16.30 9.41 0.06
C TYR A 144 17.46 9.60 -0.92
N ASP A 145 17.16 9.88 -2.20
CA ASP A 145 18.19 10.18 -3.20
C ASP A 145 18.90 11.53 -2.92
N GLN A 146 18.33 12.39 -2.06
CA GLN A 146 18.88 13.70 -1.70
C GLN A 146 19.69 13.69 -0.39
N LEU A 147 19.71 12.57 0.33
CA LEU A 147 20.48 12.38 1.57
C LEU A 147 21.92 11.95 1.26
#